data_AF-T0SEH1-F1
#
_entry.id   AF-T0SEH1-F1
#
_cell.length_a   1.000
_cell.length_b   1.000
_cell.length_c   1.000
_cell.angle_alpha   90.00
_cell.angle_beta   90.00
_cell.angle_gamma   90.00
#
_symmetry.space_group_name_H-M   'P 1'
#
loop_
_entity.id
_entity.type
_entity.pdbx_description
1 polymer ?
#
loop_
_entity_poly.entity_id
_entity_poly.type
_entity_poly.pdbx_seq_one_letter_code
_entity_poly.pdbx_strand_id
1 'polypeptide(L)' 'MTIRLEKAKVNLLTSNDSISEIAQRVGMANTPYFIKVFRQHYGSSPNHYRKNIKSKG' A
#
# COMPACT_ATOMS: atom_id res chain seq x y z
N MET A 1 -6.08 -7.96 -10.90
CA MET A 1 -5.00 -7.30 -10.14
C MET A 1 -5.45 -6.82 -8.74
N THR A 2 -6.61 -7.26 -8.22
CA THR A 2 -7.17 -6.74 -6.96
C THR A 2 -6.57 -7.41 -5.72
N ILE A 3 -6.30 -8.72 -5.77
CA ILE A 3 -5.81 -9.49 -4.60
C ILE A 3 -4.47 -8.97 -4.07
N ARG A 4 -3.55 -8.54 -4.96
CA ARG A 4 -2.26 -7.95 -4.56
C ARG A 4 -2.43 -6.62 -3.84
N LEU A 5 -3.34 -5.78 -4.33
CA LEU A 5 -3.64 -4.47 -3.75
C LEU A 5 -4.36 -4.61 -2.39
N GLU A 6 -5.29 -5.56 -2.28
CA GLU A 6 -5.95 -5.86 -0.99
C GLU A 6 -4.95 -6.37 0.05
N LYS A 7 -4.03 -7.27 -0.33
CA LYS A 7 -2.94 -7.70 0.56
C LYS A 7 -2.03 -6.52 0.95
N ALA A 8 -1.71 -5.64 0.01
CA ALA A 8 -0.90 -4.46 0.29
C ALA A 8 -1.61 -3.53 1.28
N LYS A 9 -2.92 -3.31 1.12
CA LYS A 9 -3.76 -2.57 2.06
C LYS A 9 -3.70 -3.17 3.46
N VAL A 10 -3.88 -4.48 3.60
CA VAL A 10 -3.77 -5.15 4.91
C VAL A 10 -2.39 -4.90 5.52
N ASN A 11 -1.30 -5.13 4.77
CA ASN A 11 0.06 -4.91 5.26
C ASN A 11 0.31 -3.44 5.64
N LEU A 12 -0.25 -2.47 4.91
CA LEU A 12 -0.12 -1.04 5.23
C LEU A 12 -0.74 -0.68 6.58
N LEU A 13 -1.75 -1.42 7.02
CA LEU A 13 -2.50 -1.18 8.26
C LEU A 13 -1.97 -1.99 9.44
N THR A 14 -1.46 -3.20 9.18
CA THR A 14 -1.04 -4.14 10.24
C THR A 14 0.46 -4.17 10.49
N SER A 15 1.26 -3.51 9.66
CA SER A 15 2.73 -3.48 9.80
C SER A 15 3.30 -2.06 9.71
N ASN A 16 4.57 -1.93 10.09
CA ASN A 16 5.36 -0.71 9.91
C ASN A 16 6.36 -0.81 8.75
N ASP A 17 6.27 -1.86 7.93
CA ASP A 17 7.15 -2.09 6.79
C ASP A 17 7.20 -0.88 5.86
N SER A 18 8.32 -0.66 5.17
CA SER A 18 8.41 0.38 4.15
C SER A 18 7.46 0.07 2.97
N ILE A 19 7.11 1.11 2.21
CA ILE A 19 6.27 0.97 1.01
C ILE A 19 6.93 0.02 -0.01
N SER A 20 8.27 0.07 -0.11
CA SER A 20 9.06 -0.83 -0.96
C SER A 20 8.97 -2.29 -0.50
N GLU A 21 9.09 -2.57 0.80
CA GLU A 21 8.98 -3.94 1.32
C GLU A 21 7.58 -4.52 1.10
N ILE A 22 6.53 -3.70 1.31
CA ILE A 22 5.16 -4.12 1.03
C ILE A 22 4.99 -4.41 -0.46
N ALA A 23 5.51 -3.54 -1.34
CA ALA A 23 5.47 -3.74 -2.78
C ALA A 23 6.16 -5.05 -3.20
N GLN A 24 7.32 -5.37 -2.62
CA GLN A 24 8.01 -6.64 -2.82
C GLN A 24 7.16 -7.84 -2.35
N ARG A 25 6.61 -7.79 -1.13
CA ARG A 25 5.80 -8.87 -0.54
C ARG A 25 4.54 -9.21 -1.35
N VAL A 26 3.96 -8.23 -2.04
CA VAL A 26 2.78 -8.45 -2.89
C VAL A 26 3.12 -8.74 -4.36
N GLY A 27 4.39 -8.92 -4.70
CA GLY A 27 4.85 -9.20 -6.06
C GLY A 27 4.75 -8.00 -7.01
N MET A 28 4.92 -6.78 -6.48
CA MET A 28 4.95 -5.50 -7.20
C MET A 28 6.26 -4.75 -6.92
N ALA A 29 7.39 -5.43 -7.10
CA ALA A 29 8.75 -4.96 -6.80
C ALA A 29 9.08 -3.53 -7.29
N ASN A 30 8.51 -3.13 -8.44
CA ASN A 30 8.61 -1.76 -8.92
C ASN A 30 7.75 -0.83 -8.05
N THR A 31 8.40 -0.20 -7.07
CA THR A 31 7.74 0.67 -6.09
C THR A 31 7.02 1.87 -6.72
N PRO A 32 7.60 2.60 -7.69
CA PRO A 32 6.87 3.66 -8.42
C PRO A 32 5.58 3.16 -9.11
N TYR A 33 5.65 2.00 -9.77
CA TYR A 33 4.48 1.38 -10.41
C TYR A 33 3.43 0.97 -9.38
N PHE A 34 3.85 0.34 -8.28
CA PHE A 34 2.97 -0.01 -7.16
C PHE A 34 2.23 1.22 -6.62
N ILE A 35 2.94 2.31 -6.34
CA ILE A 35 2.33 3.56 -5.83
C ILE A 35 1.30 4.10 -6.83
N LYS A 36 1.63 4.12 -8.13
CA LYS A 36 0.72 4.58 -9.18
C LYS A 36 -0.57 3.75 -9.21
N VAL A 37 -0.45 2.43 -9.26
CA VAL A 37 -1.60 1.52 -9.33
C VAL A 37 -2.42 1.55 -8.04
N PHE A 38 -1.77 1.56 -6.88
CA PHE A 38 -2.44 1.67 -5.58
C PHE A 38 -3.26 2.96 -5.49
N ARG A 39 -2.68 4.10 -5.92
CA ARG A 39 -3.40 5.38 -5.95
C ARG A 39 -4.57 5.38 -6.93
N GLN A 40 -4.41 4.79 -8.11
CA GLN A 40 -5.51 4.64 -9.07
C GLN A 40 -6.65 3.79 -8.51
N HIS A 41 -6.34 2.80 -7.68
CA HIS A 41 -7.34 1.89 -7.13
C HIS A 41 -8.04 2.41 -5.86
N TYR A 42 -7.30 3.03 -4.93
CA TYR A 42 -7.81 3.49 -3.63
C TYR A 42 -7.93 5.01 -3.49
N GLY A 43 -7.62 5.77 -4.54
CA GLY A 43 -7.71 7.24 -4.56
C GLY A 43 -6.63 7.97 -3.76
N SER A 44 -5.72 7.28 -3.08
CA SER A 44 -4.66 7.88 -2.26
C SER A 44 -3.36 7.07 -2.32
N SER A 45 -2.22 7.71 -2.03
CA SER A 45 -0.93 7.00 -2.02
C SER A 45 -0.85 6.02 -0.85
N PRO A 46 -0.06 4.93 -0.93
CA PRO A 46 0.12 3.98 0.18
C PRO A 46 0.50 4.64 1.52
N ASN A 47 1.41 5.63 1.48
CA ASN A 47 1.82 6.39 2.66
C ASN A 47 0.68 7.23 3.25
N HIS A 48 -0.10 7.88 2.40
CA HIS A 48 -1.26 8.67 2.84
C HIS A 48 -2.32 7.73 3.45
N TYR A 49 -2.59 6.61 2.79
CA TYR A 49 -3.54 5.59 3.26
C TYR A 49 -3.18 5.08 4.66
N ARG A 50 -1.90 4.77 4.90
CA ARG A 50 -1.38 4.37 6.22
C ARG A 50 -1.59 5.45 7.27
N LYS A 51 -1.30 6.71 6.95
CA LYS A 51 -1.38 7.82 7.91
C LYS A 51 -2.82 8.15 8.32
N ASN A 52 -3.76 8.17 7.36
CA ASN A 52 -5.16 8.54 7.63
C ASN A 52 -5.88 7.58 8.58
N ILE A 53 -5.48 6.31 8.63
CA ILE A 53 -6.08 5.34 9.56
C ILE A 53 -5.47 5.52 10.96
N LYS A 54 -4.18 5.84 11.06
CA LYS A 54 -3.51 6.08 12.35
C LYS A 54 -3.91 7.41 13.01
N SER A 55 -4.45 8.37 12.27
CA SER A 55 -4.92 9.66 12.82
C SER A 55 -6.39 9.67 13.24
N LYS A 56 -7.11 8.54 13.11
CA LYS A 56 -8.49 8.38 13.58
C LYS A 56 -8.60 7.45 14.80
N GLY A 57 -7.50 7.24 15.52
CA GLY A 57 -7.44 6.55 16.81
C GLY A 57 -7.16 7.51 17.94
#